data_AF-A0A2E6H4Y4-F1
#
_entry.id   AF-A0A2E6H4Y4-F1
#
_cell.length_a   1.000
_cell.length_b   1.000
_cell.length_c   1.000
_cell.angle_alpha   90.00
_cell.angle_beta   90.00
_cell.angle_gamma   90.00
#
_symmetry.space_group_name_H-M   'P 1'
#
loop_
_entity.id
_entity.type
_entity.pdbx_description
1 polymer ?
#
loop_
_entity_poly.entity_id
_entity_poly.type
_entity_poly.pdbx_seq_one_letter_code
_entity_poly.pdbx_strand_id
1 'polypeptide(L)'
;MRTELYHALFTHFPIVLMGLSPVWMLLDALGKPKHLEKTWTYAFRFFFYGGLLTYMVNLFLGDEAYDAVKNTACSIAALQKHDDLAHMALYFYLAGLLYEPLQFKFPKKVLGIILFIFLSIGTYYLILTGHSGAETVYDLGTGVKVKLCP
;
A
#
# COMPACT_ATOMS: atom_id res chain seq x y z
N MET A 1 -6.93 19.87 -16.21
CA MET A 1 -5.72 19.20 -15.65
C MET A 1 -5.91 17.71 -15.86
N ARG A 2 -4.84 16.94 -16.14
CA ARG A 2 -4.93 15.49 -16.37
C ARG A 2 -5.07 14.76 -15.02
N THR A 3 -6.25 14.24 -14.71
CA THR A 3 -6.59 13.69 -13.39
C THR A 3 -5.81 12.41 -13.08
N GLU A 4 -5.50 11.62 -14.09
CA GLU A 4 -4.75 10.37 -13.98
C GLU A 4 -3.28 10.58 -13.53
N LEU A 5 -2.73 11.80 -13.66
CA LEU A 5 -1.40 12.13 -13.15
C LEU A 5 -1.36 12.26 -11.62
N TYR A 6 -2.50 12.55 -10.98
CA TYR A 6 -2.55 12.64 -9.52
C TYR A 6 -2.32 11.30 -8.85
N HIS A 7 -2.85 10.21 -9.43
CA HIS A 7 -2.56 8.86 -8.94
C HIS A 7 -1.05 8.60 -8.92
N ALA A 8 -0.36 8.78 -10.05
CA ALA A 8 1.09 8.57 -10.13
C ALA A 8 1.91 9.46 -9.17
N LEU A 9 1.43 10.68 -8.88
CA LEU A 9 2.07 11.56 -7.91
C LEU A 9 1.87 11.06 -6.48
N PHE A 10 0.63 10.69 -6.12
CA PHE A 10 0.26 10.33 -4.76
C PHE A 10 0.69 8.92 -4.35
N THR A 11 0.94 7.99 -5.29
CA THR A 11 1.33 6.60 -5.02
C THR A 11 2.57 6.46 -4.13
N HIS A 12 3.50 7.42 -4.16
CA HIS A 12 4.75 7.34 -3.40
C HIS A 12 4.53 7.42 -1.89
N PHE A 13 3.54 8.19 -1.43
CA PHE A 13 3.23 8.32 0.00
C PHE A 13 2.82 6.98 0.64
N PRO A 14 1.79 6.27 0.14
CA PRO A 14 1.43 4.97 0.67
C PRO A 14 2.56 3.95 0.56
N ILE A 15 3.30 3.92 -0.56
CA ILE A 15 4.40 2.96 -0.75
C ILE A 15 5.41 3.09 0.39
N VAL A 16 5.86 4.30 0.69
CA VAL A 16 6.85 4.54 1.74
C VAL A 16 6.25 4.28 3.13
N LEU A 17 5.12 4.89 3.44
CA LEU A 17 4.54 4.81 4.80
C LEU A 17 4.12 3.38 5.15
N MET A 18 3.45 2.68 4.24
CA MET A 18 3.00 1.31 4.48
C MET A 18 4.15 0.31 4.43
N GLY A 19 5.08 0.45 3.47
CA GLY A 19 6.25 -0.43 3.38
C GLY A 19 7.19 -0.31 4.58
N LEU A 20 7.26 0.86 5.22
CA LEU A 20 8.04 1.04 6.46
C LEU A 20 7.34 0.46 7.70
N SER A 21 6.04 0.21 7.68
CA SER A 21 5.31 -0.29 8.85
C SER A 21 5.78 -1.67 9.35
N PRO A 22 5.94 -2.73 8.51
CA PRO A 22 6.49 -4.00 8.99
C PRO A 22 7.98 -3.89 9.37
N VAL A 23 8.77 -3.04 8.68
CA VAL A 23 10.17 -2.78 9.02
C VAL A 23 10.26 -2.18 10.42
N TRP A 24 9.39 -1.22 10.74
CA TRP A 24 9.36 -0.60 12.06
C TRP A 24 9.00 -1.60 13.16
N MET A 25 8.10 -2.55 12.89
CA MET A 25 7.79 -3.64 13.83
C MET A 25 8.99 -4.58 14.05
N LEU A 26 9.77 -4.89 13.02
CA LEU A 26 10.99 -5.67 13.17
C LEU A 26 12.01 -4.93 14.04
N LEU A 27 12.22 -3.65 13.78
CA LEU A 27 13.11 -2.81 14.59
C LEU A 27 12.63 -2.73 16.04
N ASP A 28 11.31 -2.64 16.27
CA ASP A 28 10.73 -2.68 17.62
C ASP A 28 11.02 -4.00 18.35
N ALA A 29 10.98 -5.12 17.62
CA ALA A 29 11.25 -6.46 18.14
C ALA A 29 12.73 -6.71 18.44
N LEU A 30 13.66 -6.08 17.70
CA LEU A 30 15.11 -6.14 17.95
C LEU A 30 15.53 -5.40 19.22
N GLY A 31 14.60 -4.63 19.80
CA GLY A 31 14.82 -3.91 21.04
C GLY A 31 14.91 -2.41 20.80
N LYS A 32 14.26 -1.66 21.68
CA LYS A 32 14.24 -0.20 21.69
C LYS A 32 14.68 0.32 23.06
N PRO A 33 15.31 1.50 23.13
CA PRO A 33 15.59 2.14 24.40
C PRO A 33 14.29 2.42 25.16
N LYS A 34 14.22 2.06 26.45
CA LYS A 34 12.99 2.24 27.27
C LYS A 34 12.48 3.69 27.27
N HIS A 35 13.38 4.67 27.24
CA HIS A 35 13.02 6.10 27.21
C HIS A 35 12.35 6.54 25.90
N LEU A 36 12.45 5.74 24.83
CA LEU A 36 11.87 6.03 23.51
C LEU A 36 10.63 5.19 23.21
N GLU A 37 10.16 4.36 24.15
CA GLU A 37 9.05 3.43 23.93
C GLU A 37 7.81 4.12 23.35
N LYS A 38 7.41 5.24 23.94
CA LYS A 38 6.26 6.03 23.49
C LYS A 38 6.46 6.60 22.08
N THR A 39 7.65 7.13 21.80
CA THR A 39 8.01 7.68 20.48
C THR A 39 8.00 6.60 19.40
N TRP A 40 8.52 5.40 19.71
CA TRP A 40 8.52 4.25 18.80
C TRP A 40 7.11 3.79 18.43
N THR A 41 6.21 3.71 19.42
CA THR A 41 4.80 3.36 19.18
C THR A 41 4.10 4.41 18.32
N TYR A 42 4.35 5.71 18.55
CA TYR A 42 3.78 6.76 17.71
C TYR A 42 4.31 6.74 16.29
N ALA A 43 5.60 6.49 16.10
CA ALA A 43 6.18 6.36 14.77
C ALA A 43 5.56 5.17 14.01
N PHE A 44 5.42 4.00 14.64
CA PHE A 44 4.70 2.87 14.04
C PHE A 44 3.28 3.25 13.60
N ARG A 45 2.51 3.89 14.50
CA ARG A 45 1.13 4.30 14.21
C ARG A 45 1.04 5.35 13.11
N PHE A 46 2.00 6.26 13.06
CA PHE A 46 2.11 7.24 11.99
C PHE A 46 2.34 6.55 10.64
N PHE A 47 3.30 5.63 10.55
CA PHE A 47 3.54 4.86 9.33
C PHE A 47 2.33 4.02 8.93
N PHE A 48 1.76 3.29 9.88
CA PHE A 48 0.66 2.38 9.59
C PHE A 48 -0.66 3.11 9.27
N TYR A 49 -1.16 3.96 10.18
CA TYR A 49 -2.44 4.63 9.97
C TYR A 49 -2.34 5.77 8.96
N GLY A 50 -1.24 6.53 8.98
CA GLY A 50 -0.98 7.56 7.97
C GLY A 50 -0.82 6.94 6.59
N GLY A 51 -0.06 5.83 6.50
CA GLY A 51 0.07 5.06 5.28
C GLY A 51 -1.27 4.56 4.75
N LEU A 52 -2.09 3.94 5.60
CA LEU A 52 -3.41 3.45 5.22
C LEU A 52 -4.34 4.57 4.74
N LEU A 53 -4.36 5.73 5.42
CA LEU A 53 -5.14 6.88 4.98
C LEU A 53 -4.69 7.35 3.59
N THR A 54 -3.38 7.54 3.38
CA THR A 54 -2.86 7.93 2.07
C THR A 54 -3.09 6.87 1.00
N TYR A 55 -3.12 5.58 1.38
CA TYR A 55 -3.44 4.47 0.49
C TYR A 55 -4.88 4.54 -0.01
N MET A 56 -5.84 4.77 0.89
CA MET A 56 -7.26 4.91 0.53
C MET A 56 -7.49 6.12 -0.39
N VAL A 57 -6.81 7.25 -0.13
CA VAL A 57 -6.84 8.41 -1.04
C VAL A 57 -6.27 8.05 -2.41
N ASN A 58 -5.15 7.31 -2.44
CA ASN A 58 -4.52 6.93 -3.69
C ASN A 58 -5.31 5.88 -4.49
N LEU A 59 -6.06 4.99 -3.83
CA LEU A 59 -7.01 4.08 -4.46
C LEU A 59 -8.13 4.86 -5.16
N PHE A 60 -8.73 5.82 -4.46
CA PHE A 60 -9.74 6.70 -5.07
C PHE A 60 -9.21 7.43 -6.31
N LEU A 61 -7.97 7.96 -6.24
CA LEU A 61 -7.33 8.55 -7.42
C LEU A 61 -7.01 7.51 -8.51
N GLY A 62 -6.79 6.26 -8.13
CA GLY A 62 -6.61 5.13 -9.03
C GLY A 62 -7.87 4.79 -9.81
N ASP A 63 -9.03 4.77 -9.15
CA ASP A 63 -10.33 4.54 -9.80
C ASP A 63 -10.62 5.63 -10.85
N GLU A 64 -10.39 6.89 -10.51
CA GLU A 64 -10.51 8.02 -11.43
C GLU A 64 -9.54 7.90 -12.62
N ALA A 65 -8.31 7.44 -12.36
CA ALA A 65 -7.32 7.21 -13.41
C ALA A 65 -7.72 6.03 -14.32
N TYR A 66 -8.23 4.94 -13.73
CA TYR A 66 -8.72 3.77 -14.44
C TYR A 66 -9.84 4.16 -15.40
N ASP A 67 -10.84 4.90 -14.92
CA ASP A 67 -11.97 5.34 -15.73
C ASP A 67 -11.55 6.28 -16.88
N ALA A 68 -10.54 7.11 -16.65
CA ALA A 68 -9.99 7.99 -17.68
C ALA A 68 -9.26 7.20 -18.79
N VAL A 69 -8.58 6.09 -18.47
CA VAL A 69 -7.71 5.38 -19.43
C VAL A 69 -8.31 4.09 -20.00
N LYS A 70 -9.30 3.47 -19.34
CA LYS A 70 -9.83 2.13 -19.68
C LYS A 70 -10.27 1.97 -21.13
N ASN A 71 -10.95 2.97 -21.70
CA ASN A 71 -11.44 2.93 -23.08
C ASN A 71 -10.32 3.03 -24.13
N THR A 72 -9.12 3.41 -23.69
CA THR A 72 -7.98 3.66 -24.55
C THR A 72 -6.80 2.73 -24.25
N ALA A 73 -6.90 1.89 -23.23
CA ALA A 73 -5.84 0.98 -22.82
C ALA A 73 -5.66 -0.16 -23.82
N CYS A 74 -4.43 -0.62 -24.03
CA CYS A 74 -4.16 -1.79 -24.88
C CYS A 74 -4.68 -3.10 -24.25
N SER A 75 -4.73 -3.19 -22.91
CA SER A 75 -5.23 -4.36 -22.18
C SER A 75 -5.99 -3.95 -20.93
N ILE A 76 -7.32 -4.12 -20.96
CA ILE A 76 -8.18 -3.92 -19.78
C ILE A 76 -7.83 -4.92 -18.68
N ALA A 77 -7.46 -6.15 -19.05
CA ALA A 77 -7.08 -7.19 -18.10
C ALA A 77 -5.84 -6.81 -17.27
N ALA A 78 -4.86 -6.12 -17.88
CA ALA A 78 -3.68 -5.65 -17.16
C ALA A 78 -4.03 -4.53 -16.16
N LEU A 79 -4.94 -3.62 -16.52
CA LEU A 79 -5.43 -2.59 -15.61
C LEU A 79 -6.22 -3.21 -14.45
N GLN A 80 -7.09 -4.18 -14.74
CA GLN A 80 -7.86 -4.87 -13.72
C GLN A 80 -6.95 -5.65 -12.76
N LYS A 81 -5.92 -6.33 -13.27
CA LYS A 81 -4.92 -7.01 -12.44
C LYS A 81 -4.23 -6.04 -11.49
N HIS A 82 -3.82 -4.86 -11.97
CA HIS A 82 -3.21 -3.84 -11.11
C HIS A 82 -4.16 -3.39 -10.00
N ASP A 83 -5.41 -3.12 -10.35
CA ASP A 83 -6.45 -2.70 -9.40
C ASP A 83 -6.79 -3.79 -8.36
N ASP A 84 -6.95 -5.04 -8.80
CA ASP A 84 -7.21 -6.18 -7.92
C ASP A 84 -6.07 -6.39 -6.92
N LEU A 85 -4.81 -6.26 -7.36
CA LEU A 85 -3.64 -6.34 -6.48
C LEU A 85 -3.64 -5.22 -5.43
N ALA A 86 -4.05 -4.01 -5.83
CA ALA A 86 -4.16 -2.87 -4.93
C ALA A 86 -5.23 -3.11 -3.85
N HIS A 87 -6.36 -3.70 -4.23
CA HIS A 87 -7.41 -4.09 -3.29
C HIS A 87 -6.97 -5.21 -2.34
N MET A 88 -6.22 -6.20 -2.84
CA MET A 88 -5.65 -7.25 -1.98
C MET A 88 -4.72 -6.66 -0.92
N ALA A 89 -3.84 -5.72 -1.28
CA ALA A 89 -3.02 -5.02 -0.30
C ALA A 89 -3.88 -4.30 0.76
N LEU A 90 -4.93 -3.58 0.35
CA LEU A 90 -5.86 -2.92 1.27
C LEU A 90 -6.45 -3.90 2.28
N TYR A 91 -6.97 -5.05 1.82
CA TYR A 91 -7.63 -6.02 2.69
C TYR A 91 -6.70 -6.55 3.78
N PHE A 92 -5.44 -6.83 3.45
CA PHE A 92 -4.45 -7.26 4.43
C PHE A 92 -4.12 -6.17 5.45
N TYR A 93 -4.02 -4.91 5.02
CA TYR A 93 -3.80 -3.80 5.94
C TYR A 93 -5.03 -3.48 6.81
N LEU A 94 -6.24 -3.60 6.28
CA LEU A 94 -7.48 -3.48 7.05
C LEU A 94 -7.61 -4.61 8.07
N ALA A 95 -7.25 -5.84 7.71
CA ALA A 95 -7.18 -6.94 8.67
C ALA A 95 -6.19 -6.63 9.80
N GLY A 96 -5.01 -6.08 9.47
CA GLY A 96 -4.05 -5.58 10.46
C GLY A 96 -4.62 -4.47 11.35
N LEU A 97 -5.40 -3.54 10.77
CA LEU A 97 -6.03 -2.44 11.50
C LEU A 97 -7.06 -2.93 12.52
N LEU A 98 -7.90 -3.89 12.12
CA LEU A 98 -8.88 -4.52 13.01
C LEU A 98 -8.19 -5.32 14.13
N TYR A 99 -6.99 -5.84 13.85
CA TYR A 99 -6.24 -6.67 14.78
C TYR A 99 -5.39 -5.88 15.78
N GLU A 100 -4.85 -4.71 15.41
CA GLU A 100 -3.95 -3.91 16.27
C GLU A 100 -4.56 -3.59 17.66
N PRO A 101 -5.85 -3.20 17.79
CA PRO A 101 -6.45 -2.91 19.09
C PRO A 101 -6.55 -4.13 20.02
N LEU A 102 -6.52 -5.36 19.50
CA LEU A 102 -6.57 -6.58 20.31
C LEU A 102 -5.29 -6.75 21.16
N GLN A 103 -4.20 -6.08 20.79
CA GLN A 103 -2.95 -6.07 21.55
C GLN A 103 -3.09 -5.44 22.95
N PHE A 104 -4.15 -4.67 23.20
CA PHE A 104 -4.44 -4.12 24.52
C PHE A 104 -5.07 -5.14 25.49
N LYS A 105 -5.61 -6.25 24.99
CA LYS A 105 -6.36 -7.24 25.81
C LYS A 105 -5.65 -8.59 25.96
N PHE A 106 -4.71 -8.91 25.07
CA PHE A 106 -4.10 -10.25 24.96
C PHE A 106 -2.55 -10.19 24.99
N PRO A 107 -1.83 -11.32 25.15
CA PRO A 107 -0.37 -11.29 25.30
C PRO A 107 0.35 -10.74 24.07
N LYS A 108 1.01 -9.60 24.24
CA LYS A 108 1.61 -8.75 23.18
C LYS A 108 2.51 -9.49 22.18
N LYS A 109 3.22 -10.55 22.60
CA LYS A 109 4.17 -11.27 21.72
C LYS A 109 3.49 -12.01 20.56
N VAL A 110 2.40 -12.75 20.83
CA VAL A 110 1.71 -13.55 19.80
C VAL A 110 0.96 -12.63 18.84
N LEU A 111 0.30 -11.59 19.35
CA LEU A 111 -0.42 -10.63 18.51
C LEU A 111 0.53 -9.76 17.68
N GLY A 112 1.73 -9.45 18.21
CA GLY A 112 2.76 -8.74 17.44
C GLY A 112 3.17 -9.52 16.18
N ILE A 113 3.33 -10.84 16.29
CA ILE A 113 3.68 -11.71 15.15
C ILE A 113 2.55 -11.74 14.12
N ILE A 114 1.31 -11.90 14.55
CA ILE A 114 0.15 -11.96 13.64
C ILE A 114 -0.03 -10.62 12.90
N LEU A 115 0.08 -9.49 13.62
CA LEU A 115 0.05 -8.17 12.99
C LEU A 115 1.19 -8.01 11.97
N PHE A 116 2.41 -8.41 12.34
CA PHE A 116 3.55 -8.38 11.43
C PHE A 116 3.31 -9.20 10.15
N ILE A 117 2.68 -10.37 10.26
CA ILE A 117 2.31 -11.20 9.10
C ILE A 117 1.32 -10.46 8.19
N PHE A 118 0.26 -9.87 8.74
CA PHE A 118 -0.71 -9.10 7.95
C PHE A 118 -0.04 -7.94 7.20
N LEU A 119 0.79 -7.15 7.89
CA LEU A 119 1.48 -6.02 7.27
C LEU A 119 2.49 -6.48 6.20
N SER A 120 3.17 -7.60 6.42
CA SER A 120 4.13 -8.18 5.47
C SER A 120 3.45 -8.68 4.21
N ILE A 121 2.32 -9.37 4.34
CA ILE A 121 1.53 -9.80 3.18
C ILE A 121 0.94 -8.59 2.44
N GLY A 122 0.43 -7.60 3.16
CA GLY A 122 -0.01 -6.33 2.56
C GLY A 122 1.10 -5.63 1.78
N THR A 123 2.33 -5.63 2.32
CA THR A 123 3.51 -5.07 1.65
C THR A 123 3.89 -5.88 0.40
N TYR A 124 3.77 -7.21 0.45
CA TYR A 124 3.99 -8.05 -0.71
C TYR A 124 3.03 -7.71 -1.85
N TYR A 125 1.73 -7.60 -1.58
CA TYR A 125 0.74 -7.17 -2.59
C TYR A 125 0.98 -5.73 -3.06
N LEU A 126 1.44 -4.84 -2.18
CA LEU A 126 1.82 -3.48 -2.54
C LEU A 126 2.97 -3.45 -3.56
N ILE A 127 3.97 -4.32 -3.39
CA ILE A 127 5.08 -4.49 -4.34
C ILE A 127 4.55 -5.03 -5.68
N LEU A 128 3.70 -6.05 -5.66
CA LEU A 128 3.08 -6.60 -6.87
C LEU A 128 2.25 -5.54 -7.61
N THR A 129 1.51 -4.71 -6.87
CA THR A 129 0.73 -3.60 -7.41
C THR A 129 1.64 -2.60 -8.12
N GLY A 130 2.76 -2.21 -7.50
CA GLY A 130 3.75 -1.33 -8.10
C GLY A 130 4.40 -1.93 -9.36
N HIS A 131 4.71 -3.23 -9.34
CA HIS A 131 5.27 -3.92 -10.51
C HIS A 131 4.27 -3.99 -11.67
N SER A 132 3.01 -4.37 -11.39
CA SER A 132 1.94 -4.38 -12.40
C SER A 132 1.63 -2.98 -12.92
N GLY A 133 1.74 -1.95 -12.08
CA GLY A 133 1.60 -0.56 -12.50
C GLY A 133 2.69 -0.15 -13.48
N ALA A 134 3.95 -0.53 -13.20
CA ALA A 134 5.05 -0.31 -14.12
C ALA A 134 4.85 -1.03 -15.46
N GLU A 135 4.42 -2.30 -15.45
CA GLU A 135 4.05 -3.08 -16.65
C GLU A 135 3.00 -2.33 -17.50
N THR A 136 1.93 -1.82 -16.88
CA THR A 136 0.87 -1.09 -17.60
C THR A 136 1.35 0.20 -18.26
N VAL A 137 2.32 0.89 -17.65
CA VAL A 137 2.83 2.18 -18.16
C VAL A 137 3.95 1.97 -19.16
N TYR A 138 4.97 1.17 -18.84
CA TYR A 138 6.18 1.02 -19.64
C TYR A 138 6.00 0.05 -20.79
N ASP A 139 5.29 -1.05 -20.60
CA ASP A 139 5.16 -2.09 -21.62
C ASP A 139 3.91 -1.87 -22.49
N LEU A 140 2.83 -1.34 -21.91
CA LEU A 140 1.55 -1.14 -22.60
C LEU A 140 1.23 0.32 -22.93
N GLY A 141 2.06 1.28 -22.50
CA GLY A 141 1.86 2.69 -22.80
C GLY A 141 0.56 3.27 -22.24
N THR A 142 0.08 2.80 -21.09
CA THR A 142 -1.12 3.35 -20.43
C THR A 142 -0.83 4.77 -19.92
N GLY A 143 -1.73 5.71 -20.20
CA GLY A 143 -1.62 7.08 -19.67
C GLY A 143 -0.51 7.93 -20.30
N VAL A 144 0.16 7.43 -21.34
CA VAL A 144 1.16 8.19 -22.13
C VAL A 144 0.63 8.58 -23.51
N LYS A 145 1.27 9.57 -24.14
CA LYS A 145 0.81 10.14 -25.42
C LYS A 145 0.99 9.19 -26.62
N VAL A 146 2.01 8.33 -26.57
CA VAL A 146 2.34 7.38 -27.63
C VAL A 146 2.11 5.98 -27.06
N LYS A 147 1.16 5.26 -27.66
CA LYS A 147 0.85 3.89 -27.23
C LYS A 147 1.81 2.91 -27.86
N LEU A 148 2.32 2.00 -27.06
CA LEU A 148 3.03 0.81 -27.49
C LEU A 148 2.06 -0.35 -27.27
N CYS A 149 1.09 -0.52 -28.18
CA CYS A 149 0.28 -1.73 -28.16
C CYS A 149 1.01 -2.78 -29.02
N PRO A 150 1.56 -3.85 -28.42
CA PRO A 150 2.11 -4.98 -29.18
C PRO A 150 1.02 -5.74 -29.94
#